data_AF-A0A520JMM8-F1
#
_entry.id   AF-A0A520JMM8-F1
#
_cell.length_a   1.000
_cell.length_b   1.000
_cell.length_c   1.000
_cell.angle_alpha   90.00
_cell.angle_beta   90.00
_cell.angle_gamma   90.00
#
_symmetry.space_group_name_H-M   'P 1'
#
loop_
_entity.id
_entity.type
_entity.pdbx_description
1 polymer ?
#
loop_
_entity_poly.entity_id
_entity_poly.type
_entity_poly.pdbx_seq_one_letter_code
_entity_poly.pdbx_strand_id
1 'polypeptide(L)'
;MNLGLTTKPRLSLMRLIEMNLGFLGLQFSFGLQQANMAPIYGYLGADEASLPLLWLAGPMTGLLIQPLIGAMSDRTSTRIGRRTPYFLVGAVLCSLCLLAMPYSPTLWVAASLLWVLD
;
A
#
# COMPACT_ATOMS: atom_id res chain seq x y z
N MET A 1 -34.89 -18.33 -16.23
CA MET A 1 -33.48 -18.02 -15.91
C MET A 1 -33.23 -18.37 -14.46
N ASN A 2 -32.49 -19.45 -14.18
CA ASN A 2 -32.12 -19.84 -12.82
C ASN A 2 -31.11 -18.82 -12.27
N LEU A 3 -31.58 -17.89 -11.42
CA LEU A 3 -30.73 -17.12 -10.53
C LEU A 3 -30.21 -18.09 -9.46
N GLY A 4 -29.15 -18.83 -9.80
CA GLY A 4 -28.43 -19.67 -8.85
C GLY A 4 -27.95 -18.79 -7.71
N LEU A 5 -28.60 -18.92 -6.54
CA LEU A 5 -28.16 -18.33 -5.29
C LEU A 5 -26.79 -18.92 -4.98
N THR A 6 -25.71 -18.27 -5.43
CA THR A 6 -24.34 -18.63 -5.06
C THR A 6 -24.25 -18.47 -3.54
N THR A 7 -24.35 -19.58 -2.82
CA THR A 7 -24.17 -19.64 -1.38
C THR A 7 -22.80 -19.07 -1.06
N LYS A 8 -22.77 -17.88 -0.43
CA LYS A 8 -21.52 -17.25 -0.02
C LYS A 8 -20.74 -18.25 0.84
N PRO A 9 -19.46 -18.54 0.53
CA PRO A 9 -18.68 -19.48 1.31
C PRO A 9 -18.63 -19.00 2.77
N ARG A 10 -19.04 -19.87 3.70
CA ARG A 10 -18.93 -19.59 5.14
C ARG A 10 -17.45 -19.73 5.52
N LEU A 11 -16.79 -18.61 5.76
CA LEU A 11 -15.38 -18.57 6.18
C LEU A 11 -15.27 -19.02 7.64
N SER A 12 -14.22 -19.78 7.97
CA SER A 12 -13.94 -20.12 9.37
C SER A 12 -13.48 -18.87 10.13
N LEU A 13 -13.66 -18.86 11.45
CA LEU A 13 -13.21 -17.77 12.31
C LEU A 13 -11.70 -17.50 12.14
N MET A 14 -10.89 -18.54 11.97
CA MET A 14 -9.46 -18.41 11.72
C MET A 14 -9.17 -17.69 10.40
N ARG A 15 -9.93 -18.00 9.34
CA ARG A 15 -9.79 -17.31 8.06
C ARG A 15 -10.16 -15.83 8.15
N LEU A 16 -11.16 -15.52 8.98
CA LEU A 16 -11.56 -14.15 9.26
C LEU A 16 -10.45 -13.39 10.00
N ILE A 17 -9.81 -14.02 10.99
CA ILE A 17 -8.66 -13.46 11.71
C ILE A 17 -7.49 -13.20 10.76
N GLU A 18 -7.12 -14.16 9.92
CA GLU A 18 -6.03 -13.99 8.93
C GLU A 18 -6.25 -12.77 8.04
N MET A 19 -7.47 -12.58 7.53
CA MET A 19 -7.80 -11.43 6.70
C MET A 19 -7.72 -10.11 7.46
N ASN A 20 -8.23 -10.06 8.70
CA ASN A 20 -8.17 -8.87 9.53
C ASN A 20 -6.73 -8.53 9.94
N LEU A 21 -5.89 -9.54 10.20
CA LEU A 21 -4.48 -9.33 10.52
C LEU A 21 -3.71 -8.74 9.33
N GLY A 22 -3.98 -9.22 8.12
CA GLY A 22 -3.44 -8.62 6.89
C GLY A 22 -3.88 -7.16 6.72
N PHE A 23 -5.15 -6.88 6.98
CA PHE A 23 -5.69 -5.51 6.92
C PHE A 23 -5.11 -4.61 8.01
N LEU A 24 -4.90 -5.13 9.22
CA LEU A 24 -4.26 -4.42 10.33
C LEU A 24 -2.86 -3.94 9.94
N GLY A 25 -2.06 -4.79 9.29
CA GLY A 25 -0.72 -4.43 8.81
C GLY A 25 -0.74 -3.30 7.77
N LEU A 26 -1.71 -3.33 6.84
CA LEU A 26 -1.91 -2.22 5.89
C LEU A 26 -2.26 -0.91 6.60
N GLN A 27 -3.21 -0.95 7.54
CA GLN A 27 -3.61 0.25 8.29
C GLN A 27 -2.47 0.79 9.14
N PHE A 28 -1.67 -0.07 9.75
CA PHE A 28 -0.49 0.32 10.51
C PHE A 28 0.54 1.04 9.63
N SER A 29 0.78 0.53 8.41
CA SER A 29 1.70 1.12 7.43
C SER A 29 1.25 2.53 7.02
N PHE A 30 -0.03 2.70 6.67
CA PHE A 30 -0.59 4.02 6.37
C PHE A 30 -0.54 4.95 7.59
N GLY A 31 -0.81 4.43 8.79
CA GLY A 31 -0.70 5.19 10.03
C GLY A 31 0.71 5.74 10.27
N LEU A 32 1.73 4.91 10.04
CA LEU A 32 3.13 5.34 10.14
C LEU A 32 3.47 6.44 9.14
N GLN A 33 2.95 6.36 7.91
CA GLN A 33 3.15 7.40 6.91
C GLN A 33 2.49 8.72 7.34
N GLN A 34 1.20 8.68 7.67
CA GLN A 34 0.46 9.87 8.09
C GLN A 34 1.09 10.56 9.31
N ALA A 35 1.64 9.79 10.24
CA ALA A 35 2.26 10.34 11.45
C ALA A 35 3.69 10.87 11.23
N ASN A 36 4.50 10.24 10.38
CA ASN A 36 5.95 10.50 10.31
C ASN A 36 6.41 11.21 9.03
N MET A 37 5.61 11.25 7.96
CA MET A 37 6.04 11.86 6.69
C MET A 37 6.29 13.36 6.78
N ALA A 38 5.39 14.12 7.40
CA ALA A 38 5.57 15.56 7.53
C ALA A 38 6.80 15.92 8.38
N PRO A 39 7.05 15.31 9.56
CA PRO A 39 8.29 15.50 10.31
C PRO A 39 9.56 15.13 9.54
N ILE A 40 9.56 14.00 8.81
CA ILE A 40 10.73 13.55 8.03
C ILE A 40 11.05 14.57 6.92
N TYR A 41 10.05 15.05 6.20
CA TYR A 41 10.25 16.09 5.19
C TYR A 41 10.76 17.40 5.79
N GLY A 42 10.20 17.83 6.92
CA GLY A 42 10.70 19.00 7.65
C GLY A 42 12.16 18.86 8.07
N TYR A 43 12.55 17.69 8.61
CA TYR A 43 13.95 17.40 8.98
C TYR A 43 14.91 17.43 7.79
N LEU A 44 14.44 17.01 6.62
CA LEU A 44 15.20 17.01 5.36
C LEU A 44 15.22 18.39 4.66
N GLY A 45 14.67 19.43 5.29
CA GLY A 45 14.68 20.80 4.79
C GLY A 45 13.59 21.12 3.77
N ALA A 46 12.48 20.37 3.77
CA ALA A 46 11.31 20.74 2.97
C ALA A 46 10.68 22.03 3.48
N ASP A 47 10.43 22.95 2.56
CA ASP A 47 9.61 24.13 2.85
C ASP A 47 8.14 23.71 3.04
N GLU A 48 7.42 24.34 3.95
CA GLU A 48 6.02 23.99 4.25
C GLU A 48 5.12 24.15 3.01
N ALA A 49 5.43 25.10 2.14
CA ALA A 49 4.72 25.31 0.88
C ALA A 49 4.93 24.16 -0.14
N SER A 50 6.00 23.37 0.02
CA SER A 50 6.30 22.21 -0.84
C SER A 50 5.67 20.91 -0.34
N LEU A 51 5.23 20.84 0.92
CA LEU A 51 4.61 19.64 1.48
C LEU A 51 3.40 19.15 0.65
N PRO A 52 2.44 19.99 0.25
CA PRO A 52 1.30 19.53 -0.57
C PRO A 52 1.75 18.90 -1.89
N LEU A 53 2.83 19.40 -2.50
CA LEU A 53 3.38 18.83 -3.73
C LEU A 53 4.01 17.44 -3.48
N LEU A 54 4.69 17.25 -2.36
CA LEU A 54 5.24 15.94 -1.97
C LEU A 54 4.13 14.93 -1.67
N TRP A 55 3.02 15.39 -1.09
CA TRP A 55 1.84 14.59 -0.79
C TRP A 55 0.99 14.25 -2.03
N LEU A 56 1.25 14.85 -3.20
CA LEU A 56 0.60 14.46 -4.45
C LEU A 56 0.89 13.01 -4.85
N ALA A 57 1.92 12.39 -4.26
CA ALA A 57 2.21 10.96 -4.41
C ALA A 57 0.91 10.15 -4.30
N GLY A 58 0.20 10.28 -3.18
CA GLY A 58 -0.97 9.48 -2.85
C GLY A 58 -2.11 9.47 -3.88
N PRO A 59 -2.68 10.63 -4.25
CA PRO A 59 -3.71 10.67 -5.28
C PRO A 59 -3.20 10.26 -6.66
N MET A 60 -1.93 10.49 -6.98
CA MET A 60 -1.36 10.17 -8.30
C MET A 60 -1.12 8.67 -8.48
N THR A 61 -0.53 8.00 -7.50
CA THR A 61 -0.38 6.54 -7.44
C THR A 61 -1.76 5.89 -7.38
N GLY A 62 -2.68 6.41 -6.58
CA GLY A 62 -4.07 5.97 -6.53
C GLY A 62 -4.76 6.00 -7.90
N LEU A 63 -4.59 7.08 -8.66
CA LEU A 63 -5.21 7.24 -9.98
C LEU A 63 -4.59 6.32 -11.04
N LEU A 64 -3.27 6.13 -11.01
CA LEU A 64 -2.53 5.43 -12.07
C LEU A 64 -2.25 3.97 -11.73
N ILE A 65 -1.64 3.72 -10.57
CA ILE A 65 -1.12 2.41 -10.18
C ILE A 65 -2.27 1.47 -9.80
N GLN A 66 -3.27 1.92 -9.04
CA GLN A 66 -4.37 1.06 -8.61
C GLN A 66 -5.14 0.41 -9.78
N PRO A 67 -5.60 1.14 -10.82
CA PRO A 67 -6.29 0.51 -11.95
C PRO A 67 -5.37 -0.38 -12.79
N LEU A 68 -4.10 0.00 -12.95
CA LEU A 68 -3.10 -0.81 -13.67
C LEU A 68 -2.87 -2.17 -12.98
N ILE A 69 -2.56 -2.15 -11.68
CA ILE A 69 -2.36 -3.36 -10.88
C ILE A 69 -3.65 -4.17 -10.82
N GLY A 70 -4.82 -3.52 -10.70
CA GLY A 70 -6.12 -4.18 -10.73
C GLY A 70 -6.32 -4.99 -12.01
N ALA A 71 -6.09 -4.38 -13.17
CA ALA A 71 -6.22 -5.03 -14.47
C ALA A 71 -5.20 -6.18 -14.68
N MET A 72 -3.95 -6.00 -14.22
CA MET A 72 -2.91 -7.04 -14.28
C MET A 72 -3.22 -8.23 -13.36
N SER A 73 -3.67 -7.93 -12.14
CA SER A 73 -4.04 -8.91 -11.12
C SER A 73 -5.20 -9.79 -11.58
N ASP A 74 -6.18 -9.21 -12.26
CA ASP A 74 -7.29 -9.96 -12.81
C ASP A 74 -6.87 -10.91 -13.95
N ARG A 75 -5.80 -10.62 -14.70
CA ARG A 75 -5.28 -11.51 -15.76
C ARG A 75 -4.36 -12.61 -15.25
N THR A 76 -3.96 -12.56 -13.99
CA THR A 76 -2.98 -13.49 -13.42
C THR A 76 -3.69 -14.68 -12.77
N SER A 77 -3.34 -15.91 -13.18
CA SER A 77 -3.82 -17.13 -12.54
C SER A 77 -2.63 -17.89 -11.95
N THR A 78 -2.44 -17.75 -10.63
CA THR A 78 -1.41 -18.47 -9.88
C THR A 78 -2.02 -19.43 -8.86
N ARG A 79 -1.26 -20.46 -8.49
CA ARG A 79 -1.67 -21.54 -7.57
C ARG A 79 -2.08 -21.03 -6.17
N ILE A 80 -1.60 -19.85 -5.78
CA ILE A 80 -1.89 -19.17 -4.50
C ILE A 80 -3.04 -18.15 -4.58
N GLY A 81 -3.73 -18.05 -5.73
CA GLY A 81 -4.81 -17.10 -5.99
C GLY A 81 -4.41 -15.97 -6.93
N ARG A 82 -5.39 -15.23 -7.47
CA ARG A 82 -5.16 -14.18 -8.50
C ARG A 82 -4.51 -12.92 -7.94
N ARG A 83 -4.91 -12.51 -6.71
CA ARG A 83 -4.53 -11.24 -6.08
C ARG A 83 -3.43 -11.37 -5.01
N THR A 84 -3.27 -12.57 -4.45
CA THR A 84 -2.28 -12.89 -3.41
C THR A 84 -0.82 -12.57 -3.80
N PRO A 85 -0.31 -12.88 -5.00
CA PRO A 85 1.09 -12.59 -5.32
C PRO A 85 1.38 -11.08 -5.35
N TYR A 86 0.47 -10.27 -5.91
CA TYR A 86 0.60 -8.81 -5.92
C TYR A 86 0.61 -8.23 -4.51
N PHE A 87 -0.28 -8.73 -3.65
CA PHE A 87 -0.33 -8.34 -2.24
C PHE A 87 0.97 -8.69 -1.49
N LEU A 88 1.52 -9.89 -1.71
CA LEU A 88 2.77 -10.31 -1.05
C LEU A 88 3.97 -9.48 -1.50
N VAL A 89 4.11 -9.23 -2.80
CA VAL A 89 5.18 -8.39 -3.33
C VAL A 89 5.07 -6.97 -2.77
N GLY A 90 3.86 -6.40 -2.78
CA GLY A 90 3.58 -5.08 -2.19
C GLY A 90 3.90 -5.03 -0.70
N ALA A 91 3.54 -6.06 0.07
CA ALA A 91 3.83 -6.12 1.51
C ALA A 91 5.34 -6.15 1.81
N VAL A 92 6.12 -6.89 1.02
CA VAL A 92 7.58 -6.92 1.15
C VAL A 92 8.20 -5.58 0.78
N LEU A 93 7.80 -5.01 -0.36
CA LEU A 93 8.28 -3.68 -0.80
C LEU A 93 7.95 -2.60 0.23
N CYS A 94 6.72 -2.59 0.75
CA CYS A 94 6.26 -1.66 1.77
C CYS A 94 7.08 -1.78 3.06
N SER A 95 7.32 -3.01 3.52
CA SER A 95 8.16 -3.27 4.71
C SER A 95 9.58 -2.74 4.53
N LEU A 96 10.19 -2.97 3.36
CA LEU A 96 11.53 -2.47 3.05
C LEU A 96 11.57 -0.93 2.98
N CYS A 97 10.56 -0.31 2.36
CA CYS A 97 10.49 1.15 2.25
C CYS A 97 10.32 1.82 3.63
N LEU A 98 9.44 1.27 4.49
CA LEU A 98 9.28 1.77 5.86
C LEU A 98 10.57 1.67 6.69
N LEU A 99 11.35 0.60 6.52
CA LEU A 99 12.63 0.45 7.19
C LEU A 99 13.71 1.37 6.63
N ALA A 100 13.69 1.66 5.32
CA ALA A 100 14.63 2.54 4.66
C ALA A 100 14.34 4.04 4.89
N MET A 101 13.08 4.40 5.14
CA MET A 101 12.60 5.78 5.25
C MET A 101 13.38 6.66 6.25
N PRO A 102 13.67 6.19 7.48
CA PRO A 102 14.40 6.99 8.47
C PRO A 102 15.87 7.23 8.09
N TYR A 103 16.43 6.42 7.18
CA TYR A 103 17.81 6.52 6.72
C TYR A 103 17.95 7.33 5.44
N SER A 104 16.87 7.94 4.94
CA SER A 104 16.91 8.74 3.72
C SER A 104 17.79 9.99 3.92
N PRO A 105 18.86 10.17 3.13
CA PRO A 105 19.80 11.27 3.32
C PRO A 105 19.34 12.58 2.67
N THR A 106 18.33 12.52 1.79
CA THR A 106 17.85 13.67 1.01
C THR A 106 16.33 13.64 0.83
N LEU A 107 15.74 14.83 0.66
CA LEU A 107 14.30 15.01 0.47
C LEU A 107 13.73 14.19 -0.70
N TRP A 108 14.45 14.14 -1.82
CA TRP A 108 14.02 13.39 -3.01
C TRP A 108 14.04 11.88 -2.81
N VAL A 109 14.96 11.35 -1.98
CA VAL A 109 14.97 9.92 -1.64
C VAL A 109 13.77 9.59 -0.77
N ALA A 110 13.47 10.42 0.24
CA ALA A 110 12.24 10.25 1.04
C ALA A 110 10.98 10.35 0.18
N ALA A 111 10.91 11.32 -0.74
CA ALA A 111 9.79 11.44 -1.68
C ALA A 111 9.66 10.18 -2.55
N SER A 112 10.75 9.70 -3.15
CA SER A 112 10.70 8.50 -4.00
C SER A 112 10.26 7.25 -3.22
N LEU A 113 10.67 7.11 -1.96
CA LEU A 113 10.24 6.01 -1.10
C LEU A 113 8.75 6.13 -0.77
N LEU A 114 8.24 7.34 -0.51
CA LEU A 114 6.80 7.56 -0.32
C LEU A 114 5.99 7.17 -1.56
N TRP A 115 6.49 7.52 -2.75
CA TRP A 115 5.84 7.17 -4.02
C TRP A 115 5.81 5.66 -4.30
N VAL A 116 6.75 4.89 -3.75
CA VAL A 116 6.75 3.42 -3.86
C VAL A 116 5.86 2.77 -2.80
N LEU A 117 5.69 3.47 -1.68
CA LEU A 117 4.97 3.00 -0.51
C LEU A 117 3.44 3.13 -0.66
N ASP A 118 2.98 4.07 -1.48
CA ASP A 118 1.56 4.31 -1.81
C ASP A 118 1.12 3.62 -3.12
#